data_AF-A0A536BU04-F1
#
_entry.id   AF-A0A536BU04-F1
#
_cell.length_a   1.000
_cell.length_b   1.000
_cell.length_c   1.000
_cell.angle_alpha   90.00
_cell.angle_beta   90.00
_cell.angle_gamma   90.00
#
_symmetry.space_group_name_H-M   'P 1'
#
loop_
_entity.id
_entity.type
_entity.pdbx_description
1 polymer ?
#
loop_
_entity_poly.entity_id
_entity_poly.type
_entity_poly.pdbx_seq_one_letter_code
_entity_poly.pdbx_strand_id
1 'polypeptide(L)' 'MIGGPGGAECTSTSEAPDLGLDAADLAALYLGGNRFGTLFEAGRVEELRPGAVARADAMFATDRAPWCPSHF' A
#
# COMPACT_ATOMS: atom_id res chain seq x y z
N MET A 1 -4.65 -11.32 -3.58
CA MET A 1 -4.16 -11.06 -2.20
C MET A 1 -5.34 -11.19 -1.26
N ILE A 2 -5.20 -11.97 -0.19
CA ILE A 2 -6.18 -12.07 0.90
C ILE A 2 -5.50 -11.42 2.11
N GLY A 3 -6.16 -10.47 2.77
CA GLY A 3 -5.60 -9.75 3.91
C GLY A 3 -6.68 -9.35 4.90
N GLY A 4 -6.38 -9.53 6.19
CA GLY A 4 -7.29 -9.19 7.28
C GLY A 4 -6.61 -9.34 8.65
N PRO A 5 -7.36 -9.22 9.75
CA PRO A 5 -6.81 -9.25 11.12
C PRO A 5 -6.01 -10.53 11.45
N GLY A 6 -6.27 -11.63 10.73
CA GLY A 6 -5.55 -12.90 10.88
C GLY A 6 -4.26 -13.03 10.06
N GLY A 7 -3.90 -12.02 9.27
CA GLY A 7 -2.71 -12.02 8.41
C GLY A 7 -3.01 -11.67 6.96
N ALA A 8 -1.96 -11.72 6.13
CA ALA A 8 -2.05 -11.49 4.69
C ALA A 8 -1.20 -12.51 3.92
N GLU A 9 -1.70 -12.92 2.76
CA GLU A 9 -1.02 -13.83 1.85
C GLU A 9 -0.72 -13.14 0.52
N CYS A 10 0.51 -13.35 0.01
CA CYS A 10 0.97 -12.83 -1.27
C CYS A 10 1.48 -13.99 -2.13
N THR A 11 0.87 -14.17 -3.30
CA THR A 11 1.23 -15.20 -4.28
C THR A 11 1.27 -14.57 -5.66
N SER A 12 2.12 -15.10 -6.54
CA SER A 12 2.09 -14.72 -7.95
C SER A 12 0.73 -15.06 -8.58
N THR A 13 0.19 -14.15 -9.39
CA THR A 13 -1.07 -14.32 -10.14
C THR A 13 -0.90 -13.77 -11.55
N SER A 14 -1.68 -14.30 -12.49
CA SER A 14 -1.81 -13.79 -13.86
C SER A 14 -3.09 -12.98 -14.07
N GLU A 15 -3.86 -12.72 -13.01
CA GLU A 15 -5.03 -11.85 -13.07
C GLU A 15 -4.64 -10.41 -13.40
N ALA A 16 -5.59 -9.65 -13.97
CA ALA A 16 -5.38 -8.25 -14.26
C ALA A 16 -5.05 -7.48 -12.97
N PRO A 17 -3.97 -6.69 -12.94
CA PRO A 17 -3.55 -5.95 -11.74
C PRO A 17 -4.55 -4.85 -11.40
N ASP A 18 -4.74 -4.62 -10.10
CA ASP A 18 -5.58 -3.54 -9.57
C ASP A 18 -4.79 -2.23 -9.38
N LEU A 19 -3.49 -2.32 -9.08
CA LEU A 19 -2.57 -1.20 -8.82
C LEU A 19 -1.21 -1.46 -9.48
N GLY A 20 -0.58 -0.40 -9.98
CA GLY A 20 0.82 -0.36 -10.41
C GLY A 20 1.64 0.60 -9.56
N LEU A 21 2.83 0.20 -9.10
CA LEU A 21 3.75 1.04 -8.34
C LEU A 21 5.15 0.42 -8.29
N ASP A 22 6.15 1.24 -7.99
CA ASP A 22 7.51 0.79 -7.75
C ASP A 22 7.69 0.19 -6.35
N ALA A 23 8.70 -0.66 -6.18
CA ALA A 23 9.03 -1.27 -4.89
C ALA A 23 9.40 -0.22 -3.81
N ALA A 24 10.01 0.89 -4.21
CA ALA A 24 10.33 2.00 -3.30
C ALA A 24 9.06 2.69 -2.76
N ASP A 25 8.02 2.79 -3.59
CA ASP A 25 6.73 3.34 -3.20
C ASP A 25 6.00 2.41 -2.23
N LEU A 26 6.03 1.10 -2.51
CA LEU A 26 5.49 0.12 -1.58
C LEU A 26 6.19 0.19 -0.22
N ALA A 27 7.51 0.32 -0.20
CA ALA A 27 8.28 0.42 1.04
C ALA A 27 7.89 1.66 1.86
N ALA A 28 7.66 2.80 1.21
CA ALA A 28 7.22 4.04 1.86
C ALA A 28 5.80 3.93 2.48
N LEU A 29 4.95 3.09 1.88
CA LEU A 29 3.56 2.83 2.32
C LEU A 29 3.49 1.76 3.41
N TYR A 30 4.46 0.84 3.45
CA TYR A 30 4.39 -0.40 4.23
C TYR A 30 4.12 -0.21 5.73
N LEU A 31 4.68 0.83 6.35
CA LEU A 31 4.50 1.11 7.78
C LEU A 31 3.24 1.92 8.10
N GLY A 32 2.44 2.29 7.08
CA GLY A 32 1.24 3.11 7.25
C GLY A 32 1.52 4.60 7.54
N GLY A 33 2.77 5.05 7.39
CA GLY A 33 3.16 6.46 7.55
C GLY A 33 2.83 7.34 6.34
N ASN A 34 2.57 6.72 5.18
CA ASN A 34 2.13 7.38 3.96
C ASN A 34 0.80 6.77 3.48
N ARG A 35 0.10 7.47 2.59
CA ARG A 35 -1.19 7.03 2.01
C ARG A 35 -1.05 6.76 0.52
N PHE A 36 -1.69 5.69 0.04
CA PHE A 36 -1.79 5.35 -1.38
C PHE A 36 -2.42 6.51 -2.17
N GLY A 37 -3.46 7.17 -1.64
CA GLY A 37 -4.06 8.34 -2.28
C GLY A 37 -3.07 9.48 -2.52
N THR A 38 -2.19 9.77 -1.56
CA THR A 38 -1.15 10.80 -1.70
C THR A 38 -0.13 10.44 -2.79
N LEU A 39 0.26 9.17 -2.89
CA LEU A 39 1.19 8.72 -3.93
C LEU A 39 0.51 8.60 -5.31
N PHE A 40 -0.79 8.33 -5.35
CA PHE A 40 -1.59 8.35 -6.58
C PHE A 40 -1.68 9.77 -7.15
N GLU A 41 -1.99 10.76 -6.31
CA GLU A 41 -2.00 12.18 -6.72
C GLU A 41 -0.61 12.66 -7.17
N ALA A 42 0.46 12.11 -6.59
CA ALA A 42 1.83 12.36 -7.01
C ALA A 42 2.26 11.61 -8.29
N GLY A 43 1.38 10.79 -8.89
CA GLY A 43 1.67 10.00 -10.09
C GLY A 43 2.63 8.83 -9.86
N ARG A 44 2.85 8.43 -8.61
CA ARG A 44 3.75 7.33 -8.21
C ARG A 44 3.03 6.00 -8.03
N VAL A 45 1.71 6.05 -7.88
CA VAL A 45 0.82 4.89 -7.90
C VAL A 45 -0.14 5.05 -9.07
N GLU A 46 -0.29 4.00 -9.86
CA GLU A 46 -1.24 3.91 -10.96
C GLU A 46 -2.45 3.07 -10.53
N GLU A 47 -3.66 3.63 -10.69
CA GLU A 47 -4.90 2.91 -10.48
C GLU A 47 -5.34 2.24 -11.77
N LEU A 48 -5.33 0.90 -11.78
CA LEU A 48 -5.69 0.09 -12.95
C LEU A 48 -7.12 -0.45 -12.85
N ARG A 49 -7.63 -0.64 -11.63
CA ARG A 49 -9.04 -0.88 -11.34
C ARG A 49 -9.59 0.27 -10.49
N PRO A 50 -10.68 0.94 -10.91
CA PRO A 50 -11.28 2.02 -10.12
C PRO A 50 -11.58 1.60 -8.68
N GLY A 51 -11.18 2.43 -7.72
CA GLY A 51 -11.36 2.20 -6.28
C GLY A 51 -10.32 1.26 -5.64
N ALA A 52 -9.31 0.81 -6.38
CA ALA A 52 -8.22 0.02 -5.82
C ALA A 52 -7.33 0.84 -4.88
N VAL A 53 -7.10 2.12 -5.18
CA VAL A 53 -6.30 3.02 -4.33
C VAL A 53 -6.94 3.17 -2.96
N ALA A 54 -8.25 3.46 -2.92
CA ALA A 54 -8.99 3.60 -1.67
C ALA A 54 -9.00 2.30 -0.84
N ARG A 55 -9.09 1.15 -1.51
CA ARG A 55 -9.06 -0.17 -0.85
C ARG A 55 -7.69 -0.46 -0.23
N ALA A 56 -6.61 -0.16 -0.95
CA ALA A 56 -5.25 -0.30 -0.43
C ALA A 56 -5.00 0.68 0.74
N ASP A 57 -5.50 1.91 0.63
CA ASP A 57 -5.41 2.88 1.73
C ASP A 57 -6.08 2.42 3.02
N ALA A 58 -7.20 1.70 2.92
CA ALA A 58 -7.85 1.10 4.07
C ALA A 58 -7.07 -0.10 4.62
N MET A 59 -6.47 -0.92 3.74
CA MET A 59 -5.73 -2.12 4.12
C MET A 59 -4.38 -1.84 4.79
N PHE A 60 -3.69 -0.78 4.37
CA PHE A 60 -2.39 -0.37 4.90
C PHE A 60 -2.48 0.73 5.97
N ALA A 61 -3.69 1.15 6.33
CA ALA A 61 -3.89 2.10 7.43
C ALA A 61 -3.44 1.46 8.76
N THR A 62 -2.65 2.22 9.52
CA THR A 62 -2.29 1.86 10.89
C THR A 62 -2.84 2.92 11.85
N ASP A 63 -3.36 2.48 13.01
CA ASP A 63 -3.96 3.40 14.00
C ASP A 63 -2.93 4.38 14.60
N ARG A 64 -1.65 3.98 14.59
CA ARG A 64 -0.56 4.76 15.13
C ARG A 64 0.48 4.99 14.05
N ALA A 65 0.84 6.26 13.87
CA ALA A 65 1.92 6.61 12.97
C ALA A 65 3.22 5.90 13.37
N PRO A 66 4.01 5.41 12.40
CA PRO A 66 5.28 4.77 12.69
C PRO A 66 6.28 5.75 13.30
N TRP A 67 7.13 5.27 14.20
CA TRP A 67 8.11 6.07 14.91
C TRP A 67 9.51 5.45 14.83
N CYS A 68 10.52 6.28 14.61
CA CYS A 68 11.93 5.86 14.63
C CYS A 68 12.62 6.41 15.90
N PRO A 69 12.97 5.57 16.89
CA PRO A 69 13.57 6.01 18.15
C PRO A 69 15.05 6.38 18.06
N SER A 70 15.75 5.86 17.06
CA SER A 70 17.21 5.79 17.03
C SER A 70 17.77 6.34 15.73
N HIS A 71 18.91 7.00 15.85
CA HIS A 71 19.75 7.35 14.71
C HIS A 71 20.88 6.32 14.65
N PHE A 72 21.08 5.72 13.48
CA PHE A 72 22.12 4.71 13.23
C PHE A 72 23.29 5.33 12.45
#